data_AF-A0A3N6PQG4-F1
#
_entry.id   AF-A0A3N6PQG4-F1
#
_cell.length_a   1.000
_cell.length_b   1.000
_cell.length_c   1.000
_cell.angle_alpha   90.00
_cell.angle_beta   90.00
_cell.angle_gamma   90.00
#
_symmetry.space_group_name_H-M   'P 1'
#
loop_
_entity.id
_entity.type
_entity.pdbx_description
1 polymer ?
#
loop_
_entity_poly.entity_id
_entity_poly.type
_entity_poly.pdbx_seq_one_letter_code
_entity_poly.pdbx_strand_id
1 'polypeptide(L)'
;MIRYQVNRNQKLYYYYKLQSTSPIFPMATDSQKKTKYKYLGKGGSEAHIDAVEKMTRRNLIDELERVVHSLQESYLDICFGGEIEPDPSYDLQDDK
;
A
#
# COMPACT_ATOMS: atom_id res chain seq x y z
N MET A 1 -20.26 31.81 13.94
CA MET A 1 -19.68 31.37 12.63
C MET A 1 -18.47 32.26 12.35
N ILE A 2 -17.28 31.69 12.19
CA ILE A 2 -16.05 32.48 11.95
C ILE A 2 -15.68 32.39 10.46
N ARG A 3 -15.48 33.55 9.83
CA ARG A 3 -15.10 33.67 8.41
C ARG A 3 -13.70 34.27 8.33
N TYR A 4 -12.86 33.69 7.48
CA TYR A 4 -11.52 34.21 7.20
C TYR A 4 -11.47 34.72 5.77
N GLN A 5 -10.85 35.89 5.62
CA GLN A 5 -10.60 36.51 4.32
C GLN A 5 -9.13 36.32 3.99
N VAL A 6 -8.86 35.80 2.79
CA VAL A 6 -7.51 35.67 2.26
C VAL A 6 -7.46 36.36 0.90
N ASN A 7 -6.50 37.27 0.73
CA ASN A 7 -6.22 37.88 -0.56
C ASN A 7 -5.01 37.18 -1.18
N ARG A 8 -5.21 36.55 -2.34
CA ARG A 8 -4.13 35.92 -3.11
C ARG A 8 -4.33 36.26 -4.59
N ASN A 9 -3.26 36.72 -5.25
CA ASN A 9 -3.26 37.06 -6.68
C ASN A 9 -4.41 38.01 -7.09
N GLN A 10 -4.62 39.09 -6.33
CA GLN A 10 -5.69 40.09 -6.56
C GLN A 10 -7.12 39.53 -6.52
N LYS A 11 -7.29 38.27 -6.09
CA LYS A 11 -8.60 37.63 -5.91
C LYS A 11 -8.86 37.42 -4.42
N LEU A 12 -10.09 37.70 -4.04
CA LEU A 12 -10.53 37.62 -2.66
C LEU A 12 -11.23 36.29 -2.40
N TYR A 13 -10.67 35.51 -1.48
CA TYR A 13 -11.22 34.22 -1.08
C TYR A 13 -11.79 34.32 0.31
N TYR A 14 -12.99 33.77 0.47
CA TYR A 14 -13.67 33.69 1.75
C TYR A 14 -13.83 32.25 2.16
N TYR A 15 -13.22 31.88 3.27
CA TYR A 15 -13.32 30.53 3.83
C TYR A 15 -14.19 30.56 5.07
N TYR A 16 -15.18 29.70 5.09
CA TYR A 16 -15.99 29.44 6.27
C TYR A 16 -15.30 28.37 7.09
N LYS A 17 -14.92 28.69 8.33
CA LYS A 17 -14.48 27.66 9.25
C LYS A 17 -15.72 27.10 9.92
N LEU A 18 -16.00 25.83 9.64
CA LEU A 18 -17.06 25.09 10.31
C LEU A 18 -16.70 25.00 11.80
N GLN A 19 -17.41 25.79 12.61
CA GLN A 19 -17.31 25.76 14.06
C GLN A 19 -18.31 24.71 14.53
N SER A 20 -17.82 23.52 14.86
CA SER A 20 -18.64 22.50 15.52
C SER A 20 -18.52 22.72 17.04
N THR A 21 -19.65 22.76 17.73
CA THR A 21 -19.69 22.82 19.20
C THR A 21 -19.18 21.51 19.83
N SER A 22 -19.24 20.41 19.07
CA SER A 22 -18.70 19.11 19.44
C SER A 22 -17.51 18.72 18.54
N PRO A 23 -16.52 17.97 19.05
CA PRO A 23 -15.38 17.52 18.24
C PRO A 23 -15.85 16.65 17.07
N ILE A 24 -15.50 17.03 15.83
CA ILE A 24 -15.81 16.25 14.63
C ILE A 24 -15.06 14.90 14.63
N PHE A 25 -13.91 14.84 15.31
CA PHE A 25 -13.20 13.61 15.61
C PHE A 25 -12.81 13.60 17.10
N PRO A 26 -13.01 12.48 17.82
CA PRO A 26 -12.61 12.39 19.22
C PRO A 26 -11.09 12.38 19.32
N MET A 27 -10.48 13.50 19.68
CA MET A 27 -9.07 13.56 20.08
C MET A 27 -9.00 13.29 21.58
N ALA A 28 -8.56 12.10 22.02
CA ALA A 28 -8.47 11.74 23.45
C ALA A 28 -7.75 12.79 24.35
N THR A 29 -8.35 13.70 25.09
CA THR A 29 -7.65 14.85 25.77
C THR A 29 -6.70 14.51 26.94
N ASP A 30 -6.36 13.23 27.11
CA ASP A 30 -5.73 12.64 28.30
C ASP A 30 -4.24 12.24 28.04
N SER A 31 -3.41 12.05 29.06
CA SER A 31 -2.14 11.29 28.96
C SER A 31 -2.35 9.81 28.55
N GLN A 32 -3.62 9.38 28.54
CA GLN A 32 -4.14 8.19 27.88
C GLN A 32 -4.30 8.30 26.36
N LYS A 33 -4.21 9.50 25.77
CA LYS A 33 -4.19 9.71 24.31
C LYS A 33 -2.96 9.06 23.73
N LYS A 34 -3.10 8.36 22.61
CA LYS A 34 -1.90 8.01 21.85
C LYS A 34 -2.09 8.16 20.36
N THR A 35 -1.00 8.76 19.87
CA THR A 35 -0.29 8.68 18.59
C THR A 35 -1.11 8.72 17.32
N LYS A 36 -0.70 9.68 16.47
CA LYS A 36 -0.83 9.94 15.01
C LYS A 36 -1.57 8.94 14.10
N TYR A 37 -1.70 7.67 14.48
CA TYR A 37 -2.38 6.62 13.75
C TYR A 37 -3.78 6.38 14.36
N LYS A 38 -4.78 6.91 13.68
CA LYS A 38 -6.23 6.91 14.02
C LYS A 38 -6.81 5.55 14.44
N TYR A 39 -6.11 4.44 14.19
CA TYR A 39 -6.60 3.06 14.38
C TYR A 39 -5.72 2.20 15.31
N LEU A 40 -4.51 2.65 15.64
CA LEU A 40 -3.54 1.84 16.40
C LEU A 40 -3.59 2.10 17.91
N GLY A 41 -4.50 2.97 18.35
CA GLY A 41 -4.75 3.26 19.76
C GLY A 41 -3.47 3.64 20.50
N LYS A 42 -3.32 3.08 21.71
CA LYS A 42 -2.18 3.40 22.53
C LYS A 42 -0.85 2.78 22.01
N GLY A 43 -0.03 3.43 21.18
CA GLY A 43 1.44 3.13 20.97
C GLY A 43 2.23 2.48 22.13
N GLY A 44 2.35 1.16 22.19
CA GLY A 44 2.95 0.37 23.29
C GLY A 44 1.94 -0.27 24.27
N SER A 45 0.63 -0.14 24.03
CA SER A 45 -0.39 -0.98 24.65
C SER A 45 -0.42 -2.34 23.94
N GLU A 46 -1.00 -3.33 24.60
CA GLU A 46 -1.19 -4.67 24.05
C GLU A 46 -1.82 -4.65 22.64
N ALA A 47 -2.92 -3.91 22.45
CA ALA A 47 -3.56 -3.79 21.13
C ALA A 47 -2.67 -3.15 20.05
N HIS A 48 -1.73 -2.29 20.43
CA HIS A 48 -0.78 -1.69 19.48
C HIS A 48 0.31 -2.70 19.10
N ILE A 49 0.84 -3.42 20.08
CA ILE A 49 1.87 -4.44 19.88
C ILE A 49 1.31 -5.57 19.04
N ASP A 50 0.11 -6.07 19.35
CA ASP A 50 -0.56 -7.13 18.57
C ASP A 50 -0.81 -6.70 17.11
N ALA A 51 -1.23 -5.44 16.89
CA ALA A 51 -1.40 -4.92 15.54
C ALA A 51 -0.08 -4.83 14.76
N VAL A 52 1.01 -4.39 15.41
CA VAL A 52 2.34 -4.36 14.80
C VAL A 52 2.83 -5.77 14.48
N GLU A 53 2.68 -6.71 15.39
CA GLU A 53 3.08 -8.09 15.15
C GLU A 53 2.27 -8.74 14.01
N LYS A 54 0.95 -8.50 13.96
CA LYS A 54 0.11 -8.97 12.85
C LYS A 54 0.55 -8.39 11.51
N MET A 55 0.92 -7.11 11.46
CA MET A 55 1.47 -6.48 10.26
C MET A 55 2.80 -7.15 9.84
N THR A 56 3.71 -7.39 10.78
CA THR A 56 4.98 -8.08 10.52
C THR A 56 4.75 -9.50 10.00
N ARG A 57 3.84 -10.26 10.63
CA ARG A 57 3.46 -11.60 10.18
C ARG A 57 2.88 -11.57 8.77
N ARG A 58 2.02 -10.60 8.45
CA ARG A 58 1.45 -10.46 7.10
C ARG A 58 2.53 -10.19 6.06
N ASN A 59 3.47 -9.30 6.36
CA ASN A 59 4.58 -8.99 5.46
C ASN A 59 5.44 -10.24 5.16
N LEU A 60 5.72 -11.06 6.18
CA LEU A 60 6.43 -12.33 5.97
C LEU A 60 5.65 -13.30 5.08
N ILE A 61 4.33 -13.38 5.23
CA ILE A 61 3.47 -14.22 4.38
C ILE A 61 3.51 -13.72 2.94
N ASP A 62 3.36 -12.42 2.71
CA ASP A 62 3.36 -11.83 1.37
C ASP A 62 4.70 -12.10 0.65
N GLU A 63 5.83 -12.02 1.36
CA GLU A 63 7.14 -12.36 0.80
C GLU A 63 7.29 -13.85 0.47
N LEU A 64 6.79 -14.75 1.33
CA LEU A 64 6.80 -16.18 1.05
C LEU A 64 5.93 -16.53 -0.16
N GLU A 65 4.73 -15.95 -0.25
CA GLU A 65 3.84 -16.09 -1.42
C GLU A 65 4.54 -15.62 -2.70
N ARG A 66 5.23 -14.48 -2.64
CA ARG A 66 6.02 -13.97 -3.77
C ARG A 66 7.13 -14.93 -4.22
N VAL A 67 7.87 -15.51 -3.27
CA VAL A 67 8.92 -16.50 -3.57
C VAL A 67 8.31 -17.75 -4.22
N VAL A 68 7.20 -18.25 -3.70
CA VAL A 68 6.50 -19.40 -4.28
C VAL A 68 6.07 -19.13 -5.71
N HIS A 69 5.48 -17.96 -5.98
CA HIS A 69 5.09 -17.57 -7.34
C HIS A 69 6.27 -17.48 -8.29
N SER A 70 7.39 -16.88 -7.85
CA SER A 70 8.61 -16.80 -8.66
C SER A 70 9.17 -18.18 -9.00
N LEU A 71 9.14 -19.13 -8.06
CA LEU A 71 9.57 -20.51 -8.32
C LEU A 71 8.63 -21.23 -9.29
N GLN A 72 7.32 -21.01 -9.19
CA GLN A 72 6.35 -21.56 -10.13
C GLN A 72 6.55 -21.03 -11.55
N GLU A 73 6.77 -19.72 -11.70
CA GLU A 73 7.06 -19.09 -12.99
C GLU A 73 8.37 -19.64 -13.58
N SER A 74 9.43 -19.75 -12.77
CA SER A 74 10.71 -20.33 -13.22
C SER A 74 10.55 -21.79 -13.66
N TYR A 75 9.75 -22.59 -12.96
CA TYR A 75 9.45 -23.96 -13.37
C TYR A 75 8.72 -24.01 -14.71
N LEU A 76 7.71 -23.16 -14.90
CA LEU A 76 6.96 -23.08 -16.16
C LEU A 76 7.87 -22.65 -17.32
N ASP A 77 8.76 -21.69 -17.09
CA ASP A 77 9.74 -21.25 -18.08
C ASP A 77 10.69 -22.39 -18.49
N ILE A 78 11.20 -23.16 -17.54
CA ILE A 78 12.08 -24.31 -17.84
C ILE A 78 11.33 -25.41 -18.60
N CYS A 79 10.09 -25.71 -18.20
CA CYS A 79 9.34 -26.82 -18.78
C CYS A 79 8.66 -26.47 -20.11
N PHE A 80 8.28 -25.21 -20.31
CA PHE A 80 7.41 -24.79 -21.41
C PHE A 80 7.84 -23.47 -22.08
N GLY A 81 8.82 -22.75 -21.54
CA GLY A 81 9.36 -21.49 -22.07
C GLY A 81 10.44 -21.64 -23.13
N GLY A 82 10.75 -22.88 -23.53
CA GLY A 82 11.56 -23.12 -24.71
C GLY A 82 10.83 -22.72 -25.98
N GLU A 83 11.18 -21.57 -26.56
CA GLU A 83 11.12 -21.44 -28.01
C GLU A 83 11.96 -22.60 -28.56
N ILE A 84 11.31 -23.52 -29.27
CA ILE A 84 11.99 -24.52 -30.08
C ILE A 84 12.83 -23.71 -31.06
N GLU A 85 14.15 -23.66 -30.87
CA GLU A 85 15.03 -23.21 -31.95
C GLU A 85 14.65 -24.05 -33.17
N PRO A 86 14.23 -23.43 -34.29
CA PRO A 86 13.94 -24.20 -35.49
C PRO A 86 15.23 -24.93 -35.85
N ASP A 87 15.16 -26.26 -35.91
CA ASP A 87 16.30 -27.08 -36.31
C ASP A 87 16.74 -26.59 -37.71
N PRO A 88 17.99 -26.11 -37.87
CA PRO A 88 18.48 -25.58 -39.14
C PRO A 88 18.50 -26.61 -40.27
N SER A 89 18.19 -27.89 -39.99
CA SER A 89 18.00 -28.91 -41.00
C SER A 89 16.74 -28.73 -41.87
N TYR A 90 15.74 -27.94 -41.42
CA TYR A 90 14.50 -27.70 -42.16
C TYR A 90 14.61 -26.64 -43.26
N ASP A 91 15.65 -25.79 -43.26
CA ASP A 91 15.84 -24.74 -44.28
C ASP A 91 16.48 -25.25 -45.59
N LEU A 92 16.90 -26.51 -45.66
CA LEU A 92 17.63 -27.10 -46.80
C LEU A 92 16.78 -27.94 -47.75
N GLN A 93 15.45 -27.99 -47.58
CA GLN A 93 14.58 -28.88 -48.37
C GLN A 93 13.81 -28.21 -49.51
N ASP A 94 13.88 -26.89 -49.68
CA ASP A 94 13.15 -26.15 -50.74
C ASP A 94 13.95 -25.91 -52.03
N ASP A 95 14.93 -26.76 -52.35
CA ASP A 95 15.63 -26.76 -53.65
C ASP A 95 15.56 -28.14 -54.33
N LYS A 96 14.38 -28.57 -54.79
CA LYS A 96 14.27 -29.42 -56.00
C LYS A 96 12.87 -29.54 -56.62
#